data_AF-K9VNH8-F1
#
_entry.id   AF-K9VNH8-F1
#
_cell.length_a   1.000
_cell.length_b   1.000
_cell.length_c   1.000
_cell.angle_alpha   90.00
_cell.angle_beta   90.00
_cell.angle_gamma   90.00
#
_symmetry.space_group_name_H-M   'P 1'
#
loop_
_entity.id
_entity.type
_entity.pdbx_description
1 polymer ?
#
loop_
_entity_poly.entity_id
_entity_poly.type
_entity_poly.pdbx_seq_one_letter_code
_entity_poly.pdbx_strand_id
1 'polypeptide(L)'
;MFAQAPPTPNYKWFSCISSTVFAALCLLPMFSPAGYAQTPQNRPIKIGVVQRFGTKATDKLTLKALPGDSLTLRYKTPQGIETKTAASVKLEIAPKPLASPLVEERVVLSSHRSFESAEDSANQWRAQGIEVEIAQPLRWQVWAKRDVYNSPLVRRWLLQSLQERGNKTAFLDSKVLKQIPQAFWVLNGFRFNRNELDVTAGKNVIEVLEQTTQEATATEPEKAIQQTRRYGGSLRLQKNAYGTYTLVNEVLTETYLRGVVPHEIGAFSPYAAIVAQTILARTYALRNLRRFAVDNYELCADVNCQVYQGLTEVYPQSDKAIAQTSGLVLTYQNQLVDALYSASSGGVTASFNDVWQGAERPYLRSIVDSPNNIWDLSKQSLSDENNFRRFMTLKTGFNEEKEQTFRWREPASLTAIGGFLKQYLQKKQHPLANFKTVTQVEVVERSPAGRVLKMKVQTDLGPIDIDKDEIRNAFYPPISTLFYLEPIYNPDKTLNGYAFVGGGFGHGVGMSQTGSYNLANLGWNGSQILGFYFPGTQVVPLSDNVTFWRE
;
A
#
# COMPACT_ATOMS: atom_id res chain seq x y z
N MET A 1 -34.07 43.36 67.04
CA MET A 1 -35.34 43.25 66.31
C MET A 1 -35.29 41.93 65.54
N PHE A 2 -36.11 40.96 65.98
CA PHE A 2 -36.47 39.63 65.46
C PHE A 2 -35.55 38.88 64.45
N ALA A 3 -35.23 37.58 64.58
CA ALA A 3 -35.48 36.57 65.62
C ALA A 3 -34.70 35.28 65.28
N GLN A 4 -34.10 34.68 66.33
CA GLN A 4 -34.06 33.26 66.74
C GLN A 4 -33.63 32.15 65.76
N ALA A 5 -33.00 31.05 66.16
CA ALA A 5 -32.02 30.62 67.19
C ALA A 5 -31.97 29.06 67.07
N PRO A 6 -30.81 28.39 67.23
CA PRO A 6 -30.64 26.91 67.22
C PRO A 6 -30.77 26.33 68.65
N PRO A 7 -30.84 24.98 68.96
CA PRO A 7 -29.71 24.01 68.82
C PRO A 7 -30.01 22.47 68.74
N THR A 8 -29.02 21.68 68.25
CA THR A 8 -28.46 20.35 68.68
C THR A 8 -29.36 19.10 69.03
N PRO A 9 -28.83 17.91 69.45
CA PRO A 9 -28.98 16.62 68.74
C PRO A 9 -29.58 15.48 69.62
N ASN A 10 -29.66 14.22 69.14
CA ASN A 10 -29.89 13.07 70.03
C ASN A 10 -29.24 11.75 69.55
N TYR A 11 -28.51 11.13 70.47
CA TYR A 11 -27.98 9.75 70.51
C TYR A 11 -28.76 8.93 71.55
N LYS A 12 -28.91 7.61 71.36
CA LYS A 12 -29.10 6.53 72.39
C LYS A 12 -29.22 5.17 71.68
N TRP A 13 -28.79 3.99 72.15
CA TRP A 13 -27.68 3.44 72.98
C TRP A 13 -27.76 1.88 72.89
N PHE A 14 -26.69 1.19 73.33
CA PHE A 14 -26.31 -0.24 73.35
C PHE A 14 -27.26 -1.34 73.93
N SER A 15 -27.09 -2.60 73.49
CA SER A 15 -26.55 -3.75 74.29
C SER A 15 -26.35 -5.03 73.41
N CYS A 16 -25.11 -5.53 73.22
CA CYS A 16 -24.47 -6.68 73.89
C CYS A 16 -25.21 -8.03 73.86
N ILE A 17 -24.59 -9.05 73.25
CA ILE A 17 -24.17 -10.33 73.87
C ILE A 17 -23.06 -10.96 73.01
N SER A 18 -21.99 -11.36 73.69
CA SER A 18 -20.85 -12.16 73.27
C SER A 18 -21.21 -13.63 73.04
N SER A 19 -20.56 -14.32 72.10
CA SER A 19 -19.63 -15.44 72.42
C SER A 19 -19.11 -16.17 71.17
N THR A 20 -17.83 -16.49 71.27
CA THR A 20 -16.91 -17.29 70.47
C THR A 20 -17.42 -18.70 70.14
N VAL A 21 -17.01 -19.29 68.99
CA VAL A 21 -16.34 -20.61 68.87
C VAL A 21 -16.24 -21.10 67.40
N PHE A 22 -14.99 -21.39 67.00
CA PHE A 22 -14.45 -22.37 66.03
C PHE A 22 -15.08 -22.66 64.65
N ALA A 23 -14.29 -22.30 63.63
CA ALA A 23 -13.77 -23.10 62.50
C ALA A 23 -14.53 -24.37 62.05
N ALA A 24 -14.86 -24.40 60.74
CA ALA A 24 -14.62 -25.57 59.89
C ALA A 24 -14.53 -25.15 58.41
N LEU A 25 -13.44 -25.56 57.76
CA LEU A 25 -13.17 -25.46 56.34
C LEU A 25 -14.26 -26.13 55.50
N CYS A 26 -14.74 -25.44 54.46
CA CYS A 26 -15.16 -26.08 53.22
C CYS A 26 -14.41 -25.43 52.05
N LEU A 27 -13.40 -26.16 51.57
CA LEU A 27 -12.73 -25.94 50.29
C LEU A 27 -13.75 -26.11 49.16
N LEU A 28 -14.14 -25.01 48.52
CA LEU A 28 -14.72 -25.04 47.18
C LEU A 28 -13.65 -24.53 46.21
N PRO A 29 -13.25 -25.31 45.18
CA PRO A 29 -12.40 -24.78 44.14
C PRO A 29 -13.21 -23.74 43.37
N MET A 30 -12.80 -22.48 43.48
CA MET A 30 -13.19 -21.48 42.49
C MET A 30 -12.56 -21.91 41.16
N PHE A 31 -13.33 -22.63 40.35
CA PHE A 31 -13.05 -22.72 38.92
C PHE A 31 -13.17 -21.31 38.36
N SER A 32 -12.04 -20.63 38.19
CA SER A 32 -11.96 -19.55 37.21
C SER A 32 -12.39 -20.15 35.87
N PRO A 33 -13.43 -19.63 35.20
CA PRO A 33 -13.66 -20.03 33.83
C PRO A 33 -12.40 -19.61 33.07
N ALA A 34 -11.67 -20.59 32.54
CA ALA A 34 -10.61 -20.35 31.59
C ALA A 34 -11.19 -19.40 30.54
N GLY A 35 -10.66 -18.18 30.48
CA GLY A 35 -11.03 -17.24 29.45
C GLY A 35 -10.92 -17.96 28.12
N TYR A 36 -11.98 -17.90 27.32
CA TYR A 36 -11.94 -18.36 25.94
C TYR A 36 -10.73 -17.69 25.30
N ALA A 37 -9.63 -18.43 25.15
CA ALA A 37 -8.54 -18.02 24.32
C ALA A 37 -9.12 -18.00 22.91
N GLN A 38 -9.59 -16.82 22.47
CA GLN A 38 -9.93 -16.61 21.08
C GLN A 38 -8.68 -16.95 20.30
N THR A 39 -8.72 -18.06 19.55
CA THR A 39 -7.66 -18.43 18.62
C THR A 39 -7.36 -17.20 17.78
N PRO A 40 -6.09 -16.74 17.71
CA PRO A 40 -5.74 -15.60 16.88
C PRO A 40 -6.30 -15.82 15.48
N GLN A 41 -7.10 -14.86 14.98
CA GLN A 41 -7.82 -14.99 13.72
C GLN A 41 -6.83 -14.94 12.55
N ASN A 42 -6.19 -16.07 12.23
CA ASN A 42 -5.28 -16.21 11.10
C ASN A 42 -6.07 -16.52 9.84
N ARG A 43 -6.72 -15.50 9.27
CA ARG A 43 -7.53 -15.65 8.04
C ARG A 43 -6.65 -15.83 6.79
N PRO A 44 -7.13 -16.57 5.78
CA PRO A 44 -6.55 -16.50 4.45
C PRO A 44 -6.78 -15.12 3.83
N ILE A 45 -5.84 -14.71 2.99
CA ILE A 45 -5.89 -13.52 2.16
C ILE A 45 -5.47 -13.87 0.72
N LYS A 46 -5.92 -13.07 -0.26
CA LYS A 46 -5.75 -13.31 -1.70
C LYS A 46 -4.81 -12.29 -2.33
N ILE A 47 -3.63 -12.75 -2.76
CA ILE A 47 -2.59 -11.90 -3.32
C ILE A 47 -2.45 -12.17 -4.82
N GLY A 48 -2.59 -11.15 -5.67
CA GLY A 48 -2.23 -11.24 -7.08
C GLY A 48 -0.71 -11.30 -7.23
N VAL A 49 -0.16 -12.51 -7.38
CA VAL A 49 1.30 -12.74 -7.50
C VAL A 49 1.81 -12.63 -8.93
N VAL A 50 0.93 -12.81 -9.92
CA VAL A 50 1.16 -12.44 -11.33
C VAL A 50 -0.09 -11.71 -11.83
N GLN A 51 -0.12 -10.37 -11.74
CA GLN A 51 -1.35 -9.57 -11.90
C GLN A 51 -1.85 -9.43 -13.35
N ARG A 52 -0.98 -9.59 -14.34
CA ARG A 52 -1.23 -9.22 -15.74
C ARG A 52 -0.89 -10.35 -16.74
N PHE A 53 -1.07 -11.60 -16.32
CA PHE A 53 -0.79 -12.76 -17.15
C PHE A 53 -1.67 -12.78 -18.42
N GLY A 54 -1.03 -12.83 -19.59
CA GLY A 54 -1.70 -12.75 -20.89
C GLY A 54 -1.80 -11.36 -21.49
N THR A 55 -1.08 -10.39 -20.91
CA THR A 55 -0.84 -9.10 -21.57
C THR A 55 0.10 -9.30 -22.77
N LYS A 56 1.10 -10.18 -22.65
CA LYS A 56 1.89 -10.66 -23.79
C LYS A 56 1.36 -12.01 -24.22
N ALA A 57 1.18 -12.21 -25.53
CA ALA A 57 0.73 -13.50 -26.08
C ALA A 57 1.74 -14.64 -25.85
N THR A 58 2.97 -14.31 -25.45
CA THR A 58 4.05 -15.23 -25.13
C THR A 58 4.16 -15.58 -23.66
N ASP A 59 3.30 -15.03 -22.80
CA ASP A 59 3.34 -15.26 -21.36
C ASP A 59 3.19 -16.76 -21.04
N LYS A 60 4.12 -17.27 -20.23
CA LYS A 60 4.18 -18.67 -19.79
C LYS A 60 4.58 -18.75 -18.32
N LEU A 61 3.89 -19.62 -17.57
CA LEU A 61 4.22 -19.97 -16.19
C LEU A 61 4.29 -21.47 -16.06
N THR A 62 5.15 -21.99 -15.20
CA THR A 62 5.12 -23.40 -14.80
C THR A 62 4.91 -23.50 -13.30
N LEU A 63 3.87 -24.24 -12.89
CA LEU A 63 3.63 -24.57 -11.50
C LEU A 63 4.16 -25.98 -11.24
N LYS A 64 4.90 -26.17 -10.15
CA LYS A 64 5.48 -27.46 -9.76
C LYS A 64 5.21 -27.76 -8.28
N ALA A 65 4.96 -29.03 -7.98
CA ALA A 65 5.02 -29.52 -6.61
C ALA A 65 6.49 -29.68 -6.19
N LEU A 66 6.74 -29.64 -4.88
CA LEU A 66 8.06 -29.97 -4.34
C LEU A 66 8.43 -31.45 -4.62
N PRO A 67 9.72 -31.82 -4.57
CA PRO A 67 10.14 -33.22 -4.72
C PRO A 67 9.37 -34.16 -3.78
N GLY A 68 8.84 -35.25 -4.34
CA GLY A 68 8.04 -36.24 -3.63
C GLY A 68 6.61 -35.79 -3.27
N ASP A 69 6.12 -34.69 -3.84
CA ASP A 69 4.74 -34.22 -3.69
C ASP A 69 4.02 -34.17 -5.06
N SER A 70 2.74 -33.84 -5.07
CA SER A 70 1.95 -33.66 -6.29
C SER A 70 1.01 -32.46 -6.18
N LEU A 71 0.78 -31.80 -7.31
CA LEU A 71 -0.25 -30.78 -7.45
C LEU A 71 -1.61 -31.45 -7.59
N THR A 72 -2.61 -30.89 -6.92
CA THR A 72 -4.02 -31.17 -7.18
C THR A 72 -4.62 -30.00 -7.94
N LEU A 73 -5.14 -30.29 -9.13
CA LEU A 73 -5.67 -29.34 -10.10
C LEU A 73 -7.18 -29.48 -10.16
N ARG A 74 -7.92 -28.46 -9.71
CA ARG A 74 -9.38 -28.46 -9.66
C ARG A 74 -9.96 -27.40 -10.59
N TYR A 75 -10.92 -27.79 -11.43
CA TYR A 75 -11.49 -26.93 -12.46
C TYR A 75 -12.93 -27.34 -12.79
N LYS A 76 -13.71 -26.37 -13.27
CA LYS A 76 -15.11 -26.59 -13.66
C LYS A 76 -15.23 -27.10 -15.09
N THR A 77 -16.12 -28.06 -15.31
CA THR A 77 -16.58 -28.58 -16.60
C THR A 77 -18.10 -28.51 -16.67
N PRO A 78 -18.73 -28.69 -17.84
CA PRO A 78 -20.19 -28.78 -17.95
C PRO A 78 -20.79 -29.89 -17.08
N GLN A 79 -20.03 -30.95 -16.79
CA GLN A 79 -20.45 -32.12 -16.00
C GLN A 79 -20.23 -31.97 -14.49
N GLY A 80 -19.58 -30.89 -14.05
CA GLY A 80 -19.30 -30.64 -12.64
C GLY A 80 -17.87 -30.16 -12.41
N ILE A 81 -17.34 -30.46 -11.23
CA ILE A 81 -15.96 -30.14 -10.88
C ILE A 81 -15.12 -31.39 -11.12
N GLU A 82 -14.04 -31.23 -11.88
CA GLU A 82 -13.05 -32.28 -12.09
C GLU A 82 -11.76 -31.98 -11.34
N THR A 83 -11.06 -33.06 -10.97
CA THR A 83 -9.77 -33.01 -10.31
C THR A 83 -8.75 -33.85 -11.08
N LYS A 84 -7.54 -33.31 -11.25
CA LYS A 84 -6.38 -34.01 -11.80
C LYS A 84 -5.19 -33.87 -10.84
N THR A 85 -4.26 -34.82 -10.90
CA THR A 85 -3.01 -34.74 -10.16
C THR A 85 -1.82 -34.80 -11.10
N ALA A 86 -0.76 -34.06 -10.79
CA ALA A 86 0.50 -34.10 -11.52
C ALA A 86 1.64 -33.47 -10.72
N ALA A 87 2.89 -33.80 -11.08
CA ALA A 87 4.07 -33.13 -10.51
C ALA A 87 4.19 -31.66 -10.97
N SER A 88 3.66 -31.32 -12.15
CA SER A 88 3.71 -29.97 -12.71
C SER A 88 2.58 -29.69 -13.69
N VAL A 89 2.25 -28.41 -13.85
CA VAL A 89 1.34 -27.91 -14.89
C VAL A 89 1.91 -26.63 -15.50
N LYS A 90 1.81 -26.49 -16.82
CA LYS A 90 2.24 -25.28 -17.51
C LYS A 90 1.02 -24.42 -17.84
N LEU A 91 1.07 -23.14 -17.52
CA LEU A 91 0.07 -22.14 -17.93
C LEU A 91 0.63 -21.38 -19.13
N GLU A 92 -0.20 -21.20 -20.15
CA GLU A 92 0.15 -20.49 -21.38
C GLU A 92 -1.02 -19.64 -21.86
N ILE A 93 -0.70 -18.61 -22.63
CA ILE A 93 -1.69 -17.76 -23.28
C ILE A 93 -1.62 -17.99 -24.79
N ALA A 94 -2.77 -17.99 -25.47
CA ALA A 94 -2.81 -17.85 -26.92
C ALA A 94 -3.92 -16.88 -27.34
N PRO A 95 -3.71 -16.14 -28.44
CA PRO A 95 -4.75 -15.28 -28.98
C PRO A 95 -5.90 -16.13 -29.53
N LYS A 96 -7.13 -15.77 -29.15
CA LYS A 96 -8.36 -16.28 -29.75
C LYS A 96 -8.95 -15.19 -30.65
N PRO A 97 -8.97 -15.39 -31.98
CA PRO A 97 -9.64 -14.49 -32.91
C PRO A 97 -11.12 -14.34 -32.56
N LEU A 98 -11.65 -13.13 -32.72
CA LEU A 98 -13.08 -12.87 -32.60
C LEU A 98 -13.71 -12.90 -33.99
N ALA A 99 -14.92 -13.47 -34.10
CA ALA A 99 -15.67 -13.51 -35.36
C ALA A 99 -16.04 -12.11 -35.88
N SER A 100 -16.16 -11.14 -34.97
CA SER A 100 -16.31 -9.72 -35.29
C SER A 100 -15.54 -8.90 -34.25
N PRO A 101 -14.97 -7.75 -34.64
CA PRO A 101 -14.27 -6.89 -33.69
C PRO A 101 -15.16 -6.49 -32.52
N LEU A 102 -14.65 -6.62 -31.31
CA LEU A 102 -15.31 -6.18 -30.08
C LEU A 102 -14.76 -4.81 -29.68
N VAL A 103 -15.64 -3.84 -29.42
CA VAL A 103 -15.23 -2.56 -28.82
C VAL A 103 -15.35 -2.68 -27.31
N GLU A 104 -14.23 -2.64 -26.61
CA GLU A 104 -14.18 -2.54 -25.16
C GLU A 104 -14.11 -1.06 -24.78
N GLU A 105 -15.12 -0.57 -24.05
CA GLU A 105 -15.20 0.83 -23.63
C GLU A 105 -15.45 0.93 -22.12
N ARG A 106 -14.80 1.88 -21.46
CA ARG A 106 -15.08 2.28 -20.07
C ARG A 106 -14.85 3.79 -19.89
N VAL A 107 -15.59 4.42 -18.98
CA VAL A 107 -15.36 5.83 -18.63
C VAL A 107 -14.39 5.87 -17.46
N VAL A 108 -13.23 6.49 -17.66
CA VAL A 108 -12.27 6.77 -16.60
C VAL A 108 -12.59 8.15 -16.03
N LEU A 109 -12.98 8.20 -14.76
CA LEU A 109 -13.38 9.43 -14.08
C LEU A 109 -12.18 10.21 -13.54
N SER A 110 -11.15 9.49 -13.08
CA SER A 110 -9.89 10.07 -12.61
C SER A 110 -8.75 9.05 -12.57
N SER A 111 -7.50 9.54 -12.48
CA SER A 111 -6.28 8.74 -12.47
C SER A 111 -5.28 9.31 -11.46
N HIS A 112 -4.73 8.43 -10.62
CA HIS A 112 -4.01 8.73 -9.39
C HIS A 112 -2.75 7.89 -9.25
N ARG A 113 -1.78 8.39 -8.50
CA ARG A 113 -0.55 7.66 -8.18
C ARG A 113 -0.79 6.52 -7.19
N SER A 114 -1.69 6.72 -6.23
CA SER A 114 -1.85 5.87 -5.04
C SER A 114 -3.29 5.40 -4.90
N PHE A 115 -3.47 4.30 -4.17
CA PHE A 115 -4.80 3.78 -3.86
C PHE A 115 -5.55 4.77 -2.96
N GLU A 116 -4.86 5.40 -2.01
CA GLU A 116 -5.39 6.35 -1.04
C GLU A 116 -6.08 7.54 -1.75
N SER A 117 -5.38 8.17 -2.70
CA SER A 117 -5.95 9.26 -3.50
C SER A 117 -7.07 8.78 -4.44
N ALA A 118 -6.97 7.56 -4.98
CA ALA A 118 -8.03 6.97 -5.80
C ALA A 118 -9.29 6.63 -5.00
N GLU A 119 -9.13 6.17 -3.76
CA GLU A 119 -10.23 5.87 -2.85
C GLU A 119 -10.96 7.12 -2.42
N ASP A 120 -10.25 8.18 -2.04
CA ASP A 120 -10.86 9.48 -1.76
C ASP A 120 -11.64 10.01 -2.98
N SER A 121 -11.02 9.94 -4.17
CA SER A 121 -11.71 10.35 -5.40
C SER A 121 -12.95 9.50 -5.68
N ALA A 122 -12.88 8.18 -5.47
CA ALA A 122 -14.04 7.30 -5.62
C ALA A 122 -15.17 7.67 -4.67
N ASN A 123 -14.86 8.01 -3.42
CA ASN A 123 -15.85 8.45 -2.44
C ASN A 123 -16.50 9.79 -2.83
N GLN A 124 -15.72 10.74 -3.36
CA GLN A 124 -16.26 12.00 -3.90
C GLN A 124 -17.21 11.77 -5.08
N TRP A 125 -16.93 10.79 -5.95
CA TRP A 125 -17.83 10.42 -7.05
C TRP A 125 -19.12 9.76 -6.56
N ARG A 126 -19.02 8.84 -5.58
CA ARG A 126 -20.20 8.22 -4.95
C ARG A 126 -21.09 9.26 -4.28
N ALA A 127 -20.50 10.24 -3.59
CA ALA A 127 -21.24 11.34 -2.97
C ALA A 127 -22.01 12.20 -3.99
N GLN A 128 -21.59 12.20 -5.26
CA GLN A 128 -22.29 12.85 -6.37
C GLN A 128 -23.30 11.93 -7.07
N GLY A 129 -23.53 10.72 -6.55
CA GLY A 129 -24.44 9.72 -7.13
C GLY A 129 -23.86 8.96 -8.33
N ILE A 130 -22.54 9.00 -8.52
CA ILE A 130 -21.85 8.25 -9.58
C ILE A 130 -21.32 6.95 -8.99
N GLU A 131 -21.81 5.83 -9.51
CA GLU A 131 -21.33 4.50 -9.14
C GLU A 131 -19.94 4.24 -9.73
N VAL A 132 -19.00 3.78 -8.90
CA VAL A 132 -17.59 3.64 -9.30
C VAL A 132 -16.97 2.33 -8.88
N GLU A 133 -15.92 1.95 -9.60
CA GLU A 133 -14.99 0.88 -9.24
C GLU A 133 -13.56 1.41 -9.33
N ILE A 134 -12.68 0.94 -8.44
CA ILE A 134 -11.25 1.32 -8.42
C ILE A 134 -10.47 0.19 -9.10
N ALA A 135 -9.63 0.55 -10.07
CA ALA A 135 -8.81 -0.36 -10.83
C ALA A 135 -7.36 0.13 -10.90
N GLN A 136 -6.42 -0.77 -11.18
CA GLN A 136 -5.00 -0.43 -11.31
C GLN A 136 -4.39 -0.98 -12.61
N PRO A 137 -4.87 -0.58 -13.81
CA PRO A 137 -4.29 -1.10 -15.06
C PRO A 137 -2.80 -0.82 -15.18
N LEU A 138 -2.39 0.40 -14.80
CA LEU A 138 -1.00 0.87 -14.70
C LEU A 138 -0.89 1.82 -13.51
N ARG A 139 -1.75 2.83 -13.51
CA ARG A 139 -2.00 3.74 -12.40
C ARG A 139 -3.32 3.37 -11.74
N TRP A 140 -3.52 3.81 -10.51
CA TRP A 140 -4.82 3.73 -9.87
C TRP A 140 -5.80 4.63 -10.62
N GLN A 141 -6.94 4.07 -11.01
CA GLN A 141 -7.98 4.76 -11.75
C GLN A 141 -9.31 4.54 -11.05
N VAL A 142 -10.15 5.58 -11.08
CA VAL A 142 -11.56 5.46 -10.71
C VAL A 142 -12.33 5.36 -12.02
N TRP A 143 -12.97 4.22 -12.23
CA TRP A 143 -13.84 3.99 -13.38
C TRP A 143 -15.29 4.22 -12.99
N ALA A 144 -16.09 4.74 -13.92
CA ALA A 144 -17.53 4.62 -13.80
C ALA A 144 -17.86 3.11 -13.87
N LYS A 145 -18.60 2.61 -12.88
CA LYS A 145 -18.82 1.16 -12.67
C LYS A 145 -19.38 0.51 -13.93
N ARG A 146 -18.62 -0.40 -14.54
CA ARG A 146 -18.92 -0.94 -15.88
C ARG A 146 -20.30 -1.61 -16.00
N ASP A 147 -20.79 -2.23 -14.95
CA ASP A 147 -22.10 -2.90 -14.94
C ASP A 147 -23.28 -1.91 -14.89
N VAL A 148 -23.06 -0.72 -14.33
CA VAL A 148 -24.04 0.37 -14.29
C VAL A 148 -24.01 1.16 -15.60
N TYR A 149 -22.81 1.57 -16.03
CA TYR A 149 -22.59 2.31 -17.28
C TYR A 149 -22.25 1.34 -18.42
N ASN A 150 -23.20 0.45 -18.72
CA ASN A 150 -22.97 -0.74 -19.55
C ASN A 150 -23.18 -0.53 -21.06
N SER A 151 -23.81 0.57 -21.49
CA SER A 151 -24.08 0.87 -22.91
C SER A 151 -23.23 2.03 -23.46
N PRO A 152 -22.89 2.01 -24.76
CA PRO A 152 -22.17 3.10 -25.42
C PRO A 152 -22.84 4.48 -25.26
N LEU A 153 -24.18 4.51 -25.27
CA LEU A 153 -24.97 5.74 -25.12
C LEU A 153 -24.85 6.30 -23.71
N VAL A 154 -25.03 5.46 -22.68
CA VAL A 154 -24.96 5.87 -21.27
C VAL A 154 -23.57 6.37 -20.90
N ARG A 155 -22.50 5.76 -21.43
CA ARG A 155 -21.11 6.24 -21.23
C ARG A 155 -20.87 7.62 -21.84
N ARG A 156 -21.34 7.85 -23.07
CA ARG A 156 -21.21 9.14 -23.76
C ARG A 156 -22.02 10.23 -23.06
N TRP A 157 -23.24 9.90 -22.63
CA TRP A 157 -24.09 10.81 -21.86
C TRP A 157 -23.45 11.19 -20.52
N LEU A 158 -22.90 10.22 -19.77
CA LEU A 158 -22.15 10.51 -18.55
C LEU A 158 -20.98 11.45 -18.84
N LEU A 159 -20.14 11.10 -19.81
CA LEU A 159 -18.95 11.89 -20.14
C LEU A 159 -19.31 13.32 -20.56
N GLN A 160 -20.34 13.49 -21.39
CA GLN A 160 -20.85 14.81 -21.78
C GLN A 160 -21.35 15.59 -20.56
N SER A 161 -22.15 14.97 -19.68
CA SER A 161 -22.64 15.63 -18.46
C SER A 161 -21.49 16.06 -17.54
N LEU A 162 -20.41 15.28 -17.45
CA LEU A 162 -19.22 15.62 -16.67
C LEU A 162 -18.49 16.84 -17.27
N GLN A 163 -18.35 16.85 -18.60
CA GLN A 163 -17.71 17.95 -19.32
C GLN A 163 -18.49 19.27 -19.20
N GLU A 164 -19.82 19.21 -19.29
CA GLU A 164 -20.70 20.38 -19.08
C GLU A 164 -20.60 20.94 -17.65
N ARG A 165 -20.29 20.09 -16.67
CA ARG A 165 -20.00 20.48 -15.27
C ARG A 165 -18.55 20.91 -15.04
N GLY A 166 -17.75 21.05 -16.10
CA GLY A 166 -16.39 21.54 -16.05
C GLY A 166 -15.32 20.48 -15.77
N ASN A 167 -15.67 19.19 -15.69
CA ASN A 167 -14.67 18.13 -15.59
C ASN A 167 -13.97 17.93 -16.95
N LYS A 168 -12.67 18.24 -17.00
CA LYS A 168 -11.85 18.14 -18.21
C LYS A 168 -10.90 16.94 -18.21
N THR A 169 -10.93 16.12 -17.17
CA THR A 169 -9.96 15.03 -16.94
C THR A 169 -10.56 13.65 -17.09
N ALA A 170 -11.89 13.52 -17.00
CA ALA A 170 -12.60 12.30 -17.34
C ALA A 170 -12.53 12.03 -18.85
N PHE A 171 -12.35 10.77 -19.24
CA PHE A 171 -12.22 10.38 -20.63
C PHE A 171 -12.83 8.99 -20.89
N LEU A 172 -13.12 8.70 -22.16
CA LEU A 172 -13.53 7.38 -22.61
C LEU A 172 -12.30 6.57 -23.01
N ASP A 173 -11.98 5.53 -22.25
CA ASP A 173 -11.01 4.52 -22.64
C ASP A 173 -11.71 3.52 -23.57
N SER A 174 -11.28 3.46 -24.83
CA SER A 174 -11.91 2.66 -25.89
C SER A 174 -10.85 1.89 -26.68
N LYS A 175 -11.07 0.59 -26.85
CA LYS A 175 -10.16 -0.29 -27.56
C LYS A 175 -10.94 -1.26 -28.45
N VAL A 176 -10.53 -1.35 -29.71
CA VAL A 176 -11.06 -2.35 -30.64
C VAL A 176 -10.21 -3.63 -30.55
N LEU A 177 -10.85 -4.72 -30.12
CA LEU A 177 -10.27 -6.04 -30.01
C LEU A 177 -10.64 -6.88 -31.24
N LYS A 178 -9.64 -7.34 -31.97
CA LYS A 178 -9.81 -8.35 -33.03
C LYS A 178 -9.59 -9.78 -32.51
N GLN A 179 -8.93 -9.88 -31.36
CA GLN A 179 -8.63 -11.12 -30.67
C GLN A 179 -8.59 -10.85 -29.16
N ILE A 180 -8.82 -11.91 -28.38
CA ILE A 180 -8.72 -11.87 -26.91
C ILE A 180 -7.68 -12.89 -26.43
N PRO A 181 -6.96 -12.63 -25.33
CA PRO A 181 -6.11 -13.63 -24.74
C PRO A 181 -6.96 -14.76 -24.17
N GLN A 182 -6.52 -16.00 -24.40
CA GLN A 182 -7.17 -17.19 -23.87
C GLN A 182 -6.16 -18.03 -23.12
N ALA A 183 -6.47 -18.34 -21.86
CA ALA A 183 -5.62 -19.18 -21.02
C ALA A 183 -5.75 -20.66 -21.39
N PHE A 184 -4.59 -21.31 -21.40
CA PHE A 184 -4.45 -22.74 -21.55
C PHE A 184 -3.58 -23.28 -20.43
N TRP A 185 -3.85 -24.51 -20.04
CA TRP A 185 -3.04 -25.24 -19.10
C TRP A 185 -2.69 -26.59 -19.71
N VAL A 186 -1.41 -26.91 -19.70
CA VAL A 186 -0.84 -28.10 -20.35
C VAL A 186 -0.44 -29.09 -19.27
N LEU A 187 -1.04 -30.26 -19.34
CA LEU A 187 -0.85 -31.36 -18.39
C LEU A 187 -0.60 -32.64 -19.17
N ASN A 188 0.59 -33.24 -19.01
CA ASN A 188 0.96 -34.50 -19.66
C ASN A 188 0.70 -34.51 -21.18
N GLY A 189 1.00 -33.39 -21.87
CA GLY A 189 0.78 -33.23 -23.32
C GLY A 189 -0.66 -32.84 -23.72
N PHE A 190 -1.62 -32.93 -22.81
CA PHE A 190 -2.98 -32.46 -23.06
C PHE A 190 -3.12 -30.98 -22.75
N ARG A 191 -3.79 -30.25 -23.65
CA ARG A 191 -4.01 -28.81 -23.54
C ARG A 191 -5.46 -28.53 -23.19
N PHE A 192 -5.68 -27.92 -22.03
CA PHE A 192 -7.00 -27.59 -21.52
C PHE A 192 -7.25 -26.09 -21.63
N ASN A 193 -8.47 -25.72 -22.04
CA ASN A 193 -8.90 -24.33 -22.20
C ASN A 193 -9.93 -24.02 -21.12
N ARG A 194 -9.47 -23.53 -19.97
CA ARG A 194 -10.34 -23.13 -18.85
C ARG A 194 -9.90 -21.77 -18.35
N ASN A 195 -10.87 -20.95 -17.96
CA ASN A 195 -10.62 -19.61 -17.45
C ASN A 195 -10.21 -19.59 -15.98
N GLU A 196 -10.48 -20.69 -15.28
CA GLU A 196 -10.19 -20.86 -13.86
C GLU A 196 -9.53 -22.21 -13.63
N LEU A 197 -8.52 -22.19 -12.77
CA LEU A 197 -7.80 -23.39 -12.32
C LEU A 197 -7.35 -23.16 -10.87
N ASP A 198 -7.88 -23.97 -9.96
CA ASP A 198 -7.41 -24.05 -8.58
C ASP A 198 -6.28 -25.08 -8.48
N VAL A 199 -5.20 -24.71 -7.81
CA VAL A 199 -3.99 -25.51 -7.64
C VAL A 199 -3.62 -25.57 -6.17
N THR A 200 -3.54 -26.77 -5.63
CA THR A 200 -3.02 -27.04 -4.28
C THR A 200 -1.90 -28.07 -4.34
N ALA A 201 -1.13 -28.21 -3.27
CA ALA A 201 -0.08 -29.23 -3.13
C ALA A 201 -0.18 -29.89 -1.75
N GLY A 202 0.22 -31.16 -1.62
CA GLY A 202 0.13 -31.91 -0.37
C GLY A 202 0.97 -31.31 0.76
N LYS A 203 2.16 -30.79 0.43
CA LYS A 203 3.05 -30.07 1.36
C LYS A 203 2.68 -28.59 1.54
N ASN A 204 1.57 -28.14 0.98
CA ASN A 204 1.09 -26.76 1.04
C ASN A 204 2.08 -25.71 0.50
N VAL A 205 2.96 -26.11 -0.42
CA VAL A 205 3.93 -25.24 -1.10
C VAL A 205 3.93 -25.55 -2.58
N ILE A 206 3.82 -24.51 -3.41
CA ILE A 206 3.85 -24.60 -4.88
C ILE A 206 5.00 -23.75 -5.40
N GLU A 207 5.85 -24.33 -6.25
CA GLU A 207 6.89 -23.61 -6.98
C GLU A 207 6.31 -23.01 -8.26
N VAL A 208 6.48 -21.70 -8.44
CA VAL A 208 6.08 -20.93 -9.61
C VAL A 208 7.34 -20.50 -10.34
N LEU A 209 7.49 -21.00 -11.56
CA LEU A 209 8.59 -20.64 -12.45
C LEU A 209 8.01 -19.69 -13.50
N GLU A 210 8.42 -18.42 -13.39
CA GLU A 210 8.03 -17.35 -14.30
C GLU A 210 9.16 -17.09 -15.29
N GLN A 211 8.83 -17.13 -16.59
CA GLN A 211 9.75 -16.72 -17.64
C GLN A 211 9.46 -15.26 -17.97
N THR A 212 10.29 -14.36 -17.44
CA THR A 212 10.25 -12.93 -17.79
C THR A 212 11.31 -12.64 -18.85
N THR A 213 11.10 -11.58 -19.64
CA THR A 213 12.17 -10.97 -20.42
C THR A 213 12.53 -9.65 -19.77
N GLN A 214 13.81 -9.49 -19.42
CA GLN A 214 14.36 -8.20 -19.09
C GLN A 214 14.41 -7.38 -20.37
N GLU A 215 13.65 -6.29 -20.43
CA GLU A 215 13.65 -5.40 -21.60
C GLU A 215 15.06 -4.85 -21.84
N ALA A 216 15.43 -4.74 -23.12
CA ALA A 216 16.73 -4.19 -23.50
C ALA A 216 16.89 -2.78 -22.94
N THR A 217 18.02 -2.53 -22.28
CA THR A 217 18.43 -1.18 -21.90
C THR A 217 19.38 -0.63 -22.96
N ALA A 218 19.74 0.67 -22.87
CA ALA A 218 20.74 1.25 -23.76
C ALA A 218 22.11 0.54 -23.70
N THR A 219 22.35 -0.27 -22.66
CA THR A 219 23.63 -0.92 -22.37
C THR A 219 23.54 -2.45 -22.29
N GLU A 220 22.35 -3.05 -22.25
CA GLU A 220 22.15 -4.50 -22.15
C GLU A 220 21.07 -5.02 -23.11
N PRO A 221 21.31 -6.12 -23.85
CA PRO A 221 20.31 -6.73 -24.72
C PRO A 221 19.19 -7.39 -23.92
N GLU A 222 18.06 -7.69 -24.58
CA GLU A 222 16.95 -8.42 -23.97
C GLU A 222 17.43 -9.80 -23.48
N LYS A 223 17.17 -10.12 -22.19
CA LYS A 223 17.59 -11.37 -21.56
C LYS A 223 16.40 -12.09 -20.95
N ALA A 224 16.25 -13.36 -21.29
CA ALA A 224 15.28 -14.22 -20.61
C ALA A 224 15.74 -14.47 -19.17
N ILE A 225 14.92 -14.07 -18.19
CA ILE A 225 15.13 -14.33 -16.77
C ILE A 225 14.05 -15.31 -16.31
N GLN A 226 14.50 -16.45 -15.80
CA GLN A 226 13.63 -17.38 -15.11
C GLN A 226 13.67 -17.09 -13.61
N GLN A 227 12.56 -16.61 -13.06
CA GLN A 227 12.41 -16.46 -11.61
C GLN A 227 11.65 -17.66 -11.06
N THR A 228 12.16 -18.26 -9.98
CA THR A 228 11.47 -19.33 -9.26
C THR A 228 11.07 -18.81 -7.90
N ARG A 229 9.77 -18.85 -7.60
CA ARG A 229 9.19 -18.44 -6.32
C ARG A 229 8.42 -19.58 -5.69
N ARG A 230 8.51 -19.74 -4.38
CA ARG A 230 7.69 -20.70 -3.62
C ARG A 230 6.52 -19.97 -2.99
N TYR A 231 5.30 -20.47 -3.12
CA TYR A 231 4.14 -19.90 -2.45
C TYR A 231 3.50 -20.93 -1.54
N GLY A 232 3.14 -20.50 -0.32
CA GLY A 232 2.36 -21.31 0.60
C GLY A 232 0.87 -21.21 0.29
N GLY A 233 0.07 -22.20 0.69
CA GLY A 233 -1.38 -22.18 0.45
C GLY A 233 -1.75 -22.72 -0.93
N SER A 234 -2.70 -22.05 -1.60
CA SER A 234 -3.18 -22.42 -2.92
C SER A 234 -2.91 -21.33 -3.95
N LEU A 235 -2.94 -21.70 -5.23
CA LEU A 235 -2.89 -20.78 -6.35
C LEU A 235 -4.15 -20.93 -7.19
N ARG A 236 -4.69 -19.82 -7.66
CA ARG A 236 -5.82 -19.76 -8.59
C ARG A 236 -5.43 -18.94 -9.81
N LEU A 237 -5.49 -19.55 -11.00
CA LEU A 237 -5.56 -18.77 -12.23
C LEU A 237 -7.00 -18.29 -12.40
N GLN A 238 -7.21 -16.99 -12.63
CA GLN A 238 -8.54 -16.42 -12.86
C GLN A 238 -8.49 -15.25 -13.85
N LYS A 239 -9.63 -14.85 -14.40
CA LYS A 239 -9.76 -13.61 -15.18
C LYS A 239 -9.67 -12.37 -14.28
N ASN A 240 -9.20 -11.27 -14.85
CA ASN A 240 -9.18 -9.96 -14.19
C ASN A 240 -10.02 -8.93 -14.96
N ALA A 241 -10.06 -7.68 -14.47
CA ALA A 241 -10.89 -6.62 -15.01
C ALA A 241 -10.45 -6.07 -16.38
N TYR A 242 -9.29 -6.50 -16.89
CA TYR A 242 -8.64 -5.94 -18.09
C TYR A 242 -8.69 -6.91 -19.27
N GLY A 243 -9.52 -7.96 -19.17
CA GLY A 243 -9.63 -8.99 -20.20
C GLY A 243 -8.42 -9.93 -20.27
N THR A 244 -7.53 -9.90 -19.28
CA THR A 244 -6.40 -10.84 -19.13
C THR A 244 -6.62 -11.73 -17.90
N TYR A 245 -5.57 -12.34 -17.38
CA TYR A 245 -5.62 -13.25 -16.25
C TYR A 245 -4.70 -12.80 -15.11
N THR A 246 -4.99 -13.30 -13.92
CA THR A 246 -4.17 -13.13 -12.72
C THR A 246 -3.93 -14.50 -12.09
N LEU A 247 -2.69 -14.75 -11.69
CA LEU A 247 -2.38 -15.84 -10.76
C LEU A 247 -2.50 -15.29 -9.34
N VAL A 248 -3.48 -15.77 -8.59
CA VAL A 248 -3.79 -15.36 -7.22
C VAL A 248 -3.28 -16.42 -6.26
N ASN A 249 -2.51 -16.02 -5.25
CA ASN A 249 -2.14 -16.86 -4.12
C ASN A 249 -3.11 -16.62 -2.96
N GLU A 250 -3.82 -17.67 -2.54
CA GLU A 250 -4.62 -17.66 -1.32
C GLU A 250 -3.83 -18.33 -0.20
N VAL A 251 -3.50 -17.54 0.83
CA VAL A 251 -2.53 -17.93 1.86
C VAL A 251 -2.93 -17.35 3.22
N LEU A 252 -2.64 -18.09 4.29
CA LEU A 252 -2.85 -17.61 5.66
C LEU A 252 -2.02 -16.35 5.92
N THR A 253 -2.59 -15.38 6.62
CA THR A 253 -1.96 -14.08 6.90
C THR A 253 -0.58 -14.25 7.54
N GLU A 254 -0.43 -15.13 8.54
CA GLU A 254 0.88 -15.35 9.18
C GLU A 254 1.91 -15.96 8.22
N THR A 255 1.48 -16.82 7.29
CA THR A 255 2.37 -17.40 6.25
C THR A 255 2.75 -16.35 5.20
N TYR A 256 1.83 -15.43 4.86
CA TYR A 256 2.11 -14.30 3.99
C TYR A 256 3.21 -13.40 4.56
N LEU A 257 3.16 -13.10 5.87
CA LEU A 257 4.15 -12.25 6.54
C LEU A 257 5.58 -12.77 6.44
N ARG A 258 5.77 -14.10 6.36
CA ARG A 258 7.10 -14.72 6.18
C ARG A 258 7.77 -14.28 4.88
N GLY A 259 6.97 -13.97 3.86
CA GLY A 259 7.42 -13.47 2.57
C GLY A 259 7.37 -11.95 2.43
N VAL A 260 6.92 -11.22 3.45
CA VAL A 260 6.82 -9.76 3.46
C VAL A 260 7.87 -9.14 4.37
N VAL A 261 7.86 -9.51 5.65
CA VAL A 261 8.69 -8.89 6.68
C VAL A 261 10.17 -8.80 6.29
N PRO A 262 10.86 -9.89 5.89
CA PRO A 262 12.28 -9.81 5.56
C PRO A 262 12.59 -8.97 4.31
N HIS A 263 11.62 -8.79 3.42
CA HIS A 263 11.81 -8.04 2.17
C HIS A 263 11.38 -6.57 2.29
N GLU A 264 10.56 -6.24 3.28
CA GLU A 264 10.18 -4.87 3.58
C GLU A 264 11.22 -4.17 4.43
N ILE A 265 11.60 -4.78 5.57
CA ILE A 265 12.52 -4.14 6.52
C ILE A 265 13.95 -4.67 6.41
N GLY A 266 14.21 -5.68 5.59
CA GLY A 266 15.51 -6.34 5.52
C GLY A 266 15.68 -7.43 6.58
N ALA A 267 16.22 -8.56 6.14
CA ALA A 267 16.32 -9.79 6.91
C ALA A 267 17.18 -9.71 8.19
N PHE A 268 18.09 -8.74 8.26
CA PHE A 268 19.08 -8.58 9.34
C PHE A 268 18.89 -7.30 10.16
N SER A 269 17.73 -6.67 10.05
CA SER A 269 17.41 -5.47 10.81
C SER A 269 17.29 -5.77 12.32
N PRO A 270 17.44 -4.77 13.20
CA PRO A 270 17.33 -4.98 14.64
C PRO A 270 16.00 -5.64 15.04
N TYR A 271 16.06 -6.61 15.97
CA TYR A 271 14.92 -7.47 16.26
C TYR A 271 13.64 -6.72 16.68
N ALA A 272 13.78 -5.66 17.50
CA ALA A 272 12.62 -4.85 17.90
C ALA A 272 11.98 -4.10 16.73
N ALA A 273 12.76 -3.69 15.72
CA ALA A 273 12.25 -3.11 14.48
C ALA A 273 11.51 -4.17 13.64
N ILE A 274 12.04 -5.39 13.55
CA ILE A 274 11.34 -6.52 12.91
C ILE A 274 9.99 -6.79 13.60
N VAL A 275 9.93 -6.76 14.93
CA VAL A 275 8.68 -6.90 15.71
C VAL A 275 7.67 -5.80 15.36
N ALA A 276 8.10 -4.53 15.33
CA ALA A 276 7.23 -3.41 14.95
C ALA A 276 6.71 -3.55 13.51
N GLN A 277 7.60 -3.85 12.55
CA GLN A 277 7.23 -4.10 11.16
C GLN A 277 6.25 -5.25 11.00
N THR A 278 6.40 -6.32 11.77
CA THR A 278 5.51 -7.49 11.68
C THR A 278 4.07 -7.12 12.03
N ILE A 279 3.88 -6.35 13.11
CA ILE A 279 2.55 -5.87 13.52
C ILE A 279 1.99 -4.91 12.45
N LEU A 280 2.80 -3.99 11.92
CA LEU A 280 2.36 -3.07 10.87
C LEU A 280 2.00 -3.80 9.59
N ALA A 281 2.80 -4.76 9.14
CA ALA A 281 2.55 -5.51 7.93
C ALA A 281 1.25 -6.32 8.04
N ARG A 282 0.99 -6.95 9.19
CA ARG A 282 -0.29 -7.63 9.46
C ARG A 282 -1.46 -6.67 9.41
N THR A 283 -1.34 -5.54 10.10
CA THR A 283 -2.36 -4.49 10.16
C THR A 283 -2.66 -3.94 8.77
N TYR A 284 -1.62 -3.67 7.98
CA TYR A 284 -1.72 -3.17 6.61
C TYR A 284 -2.47 -4.17 5.74
N ALA A 285 -2.06 -5.44 5.73
CA ALA A 285 -2.67 -6.47 4.88
C ALA A 285 -4.16 -6.60 5.16
N LEU A 286 -4.54 -6.69 6.44
CA LEU A 286 -5.93 -6.83 6.87
C LEU A 286 -6.76 -5.57 6.62
N ARG A 287 -6.17 -4.38 6.76
CA ARG A 287 -6.89 -3.13 6.47
C ARG A 287 -7.15 -2.92 4.99
N ASN A 288 -6.32 -3.44 4.09
CA ASN A 288 -6.29 -3.06 2.66
C ASN A 288 -6.93 -4.09 1.72
N LEU A 289 -7.80 -4.98 2.23
CA LEU A 289 -8.30 -6.13 1.47
C LEU A 289 -9.22 -5.79 0.28
N ARG A 290 -9.64 -4.53 0.14
CA ARG A 290 -10.53 -4.07 -0.94
C ARG A 290 -9.79 -3.48 -2.15
N ARG A 291 -8.46 -3.36 -2.08
CA ARG A 291 -7.64 -2.66 -3.09
C ARG A 291 -7.86 -3.17 -4.51
N PHE A 292 -8.03 -4.48 -4.68
CA PHE A 292 -8.18 -5.12 -5.98
C PHE A 292 -9.52 -5.84 -6.15
N ALA A 293 -10.57 -5.32 -5.51
CA ALA A 293 -11.91 -5.90 -5.57
C ALA A 293 -12.41 -6.13 -7.00
N VAL A 294 -12.13 -5.20 -7.91
CA VAL A 294 -12.50 -5.29 -9.34
C VAL A 294 -11.82 -6.47 -10.07
N ASP A 295 -10.67 -6.92 -9.55
CA ASP A 295 -9.88 -8.03 -10.09
C ASP A 295 -10.11 -9.35 -9.33
N ASN A 296 -11.01 -9.34 -8.36
CA ASN A 296 -11.38 -10.49 -7.53
C ASN A 296 -10.20 -11.06 -6.71
N TYR A 297 -9.36 -10.18 -6.17
CA TYR A 297 -8.37 -10.47 -5.12
C TYR A 297 -8.19 -9.26 -4.20
N GLU A 298 -7.31 -9.36 -3.20
CA GLU A 298 -7.25 -8.40 -2.10
C GLU A 298 -5.99 -7.50 -2.16
N LEU A 299 -4.80 -8.09 -2.38
CA LEU A 299 -3.51 -7.38 -2.38
C LEU A 299 -2.63 -7.76 -3.58
N CYS A 300 -1.68 -6.90 -3.91
CA CYS A 300 -0.62 -7.15 -4.88
C CYS A 300 0.68 -7.58 -4.19
N ALA A 301 1.61 -8.18 -4.93
CA ALA A 301 2.88 -8.68 -4.40
C ALA A 301 4.06 -7.68 -4.52
N ASP A 302 3.78 -6.43 -4.89
CA ASP A 302 4.78 -5.39 -5.15
C ASP A 302 4.62 -4.16 -4.23
N VAL A 303 5.44 -3.13 -4.48
CA VAL A 303 5.50 -1.89 -3.70
C VAL A 303 4.22 -1.04 -3.72
N ASN A 304 3.24 -1.34 -4.58
CA ASN A 304 1.92 -0.70 -4.50
C ASN A 304 1.10 -1.24 -3.31
N CYS A 305 1.52 -2.37 -2.74
CA CYS A 305 0.97 -3.00 -1.56
C CYS A 305 2.10 -3.24 -0.55
N GLN A 306 2.64 -4.46 -0.57
CA GLN A 306 3.81 -4.85 0.19
C GLN A 306 4.65 -5.81 -0.66
N VAL A 307 5.97 -5.76 -0.50
CA VAL A 307 6.91 -6.63 -1.21
C VAL A 307 6.73 -8.06 -0.72
N TYR A 308 5.96 -8.88 -1.46
CA TYR A 308 5.68 -10.27 -1.12
C TYR A 308 6.43 -11.24 -2.04
N GLN A 309 7.46 -11.90 -1.50
CA GLN A 309 8.31 -12.81 -2.28
C GLN A 309 7.96 -14.30 -2.09
N GLY A 310 6.87 -14.61 -1.38
CA GLY A 310 6.52 -15.99 -1.04
C GLY A 310 7.42 -16.60 0.03
N LEU A 311 7.67 -17.91 -0.04
CA LEU A 311 8.46 -18.70 0.91
C LEU A 311 9.87 -19.04 0.38
N THR A 312 10.36 -18.30 -0.62
CA THR A 312 11.69 -18.55 -1.21
C THR A 312 12.82 -18.12 -0.27
N GLU A 313 12.71 -16.95 0.35
CA GLU A 313 13.72 -16.34 1.21
C GLU A 313 13.10 -15.96 2.56
N VAL A 314 12.92 -16.95 3.43
CA VAL A 314 12.38 -16.78 4.78
C VAL A 314 13.50 -16.83 5.81
N TYR A 315 13.35 -16.11 6.93
CA TYR A 315 14.43 -15.91 7.90
C TYR A 315 13.98 -16.23 9.33
N PRO A 316 14.78 -16.96 10.15
CA PRO A 316 14.38 -17.35 11.50
C PRO A 316 14.04 -16.19 12.44
N GLN A 317 14.71 -15.03 12.32
CA GLN A 317 14.38 -13.86 13.15
C GLN A 317 13.01 -13.28 12.81
N SER A 318 12.66 -13.22 11.52
CA SER A 318 11.33 -12.80 11.07
C SER A 318 10.28 -13.82 11.53
N ASP A 319 10.51 -15.12 11.33
CA ASP A 319 9.60 -16.19 11.78
C ASP A 319 9.36 -16.13 13.31
N LYS A 320 10.41 -15.86 14.09
CA LYS A 320 10.30 -15.67 15.55
C LYS A 320 9.42 -14.46 15.89
N ALA A 321 9.62 -13.31 15.23
CA ALA A 321 8.81 -12.11 15.46
C ALA A 321 7.33 -12.31 15.05
N ILE A 322 7.09 -12.99 13.94
CA ILE A 322 5.76 -13.40 13.46
C ILE A 322 5.07 -14.27 14.51
N ALA A 323 5.74 -15.33 14.99
CA ALA A 323 5.18 -16.21 16.01
C ALA A 323 4.89 -15.47 17.34
N GLN A 324 5.81 -14.62 17.81
CA GLN A 324 5.65 -13.86 19.06
C GLN A 324 4.56 -12.78 18.99
N THR A 325 4.25 -12.29 17.80
CA THR A 325 3.21 -11.26 17.57
C THR A 325 2.00 -11.82 16.85
N SER A 326 1.80 -13.13 16.88
CA SER A 326 0.70 -13.80 16.17
C SER A 326 -0.64 -13.14 16.50
N GLY A 327 -1.36 -12.70 15.45
CA GLY A 327 -2.62 -12.00 15.58
C GLY A 327 -2.57 -10.60 16.22
N LEU A 328 -1.41 -10.05 16.60
CA LEU A 328 -1.33 -8.68 17.10
C LEU A 328 -1.40 -7.68 15.94
N VAL A 329 -2.28 -6.69 16.11
CA VAL A 329 -2.56 -5.61 15.15
C VAL A 329 -2.54 -4.26 15.83
N LEU A 330 -2.32 -3.20 15.05
CA LEU A 330 -2.30 -1.82 15.52
C LEU A 330 -3.65 -1.16 15.25
N THR A 331 -4.27 -0.59 16.28
CA THR A 331 -5.60 0.01 16.18
C THR A 331 -5.66 1.42 16.74
N TYR A 332 -6.61 2.20 16.25
CA TYR A 332 -7.03 3.47 16.80
C TYR A 332 -8.56 3.45 16.90
N GLN A 333 -9.11 3.66 18.10
CA GLN A 333 -10.56 3.58 18.35
C GLN A 333 -11.19 2.28 17.82
N ASN A 334 -10.56 1.13 18.11
CA ASN A 334 -10.94 -0.22 17.68
C ASN A 334 -11.01 -0.43 16.15
N GLN A 335 -10.45 0.47 15.35
CA GLN A 335 -10.29 0.29 13.91
C GLN A 335 -8.81 0.05 13.60
N LEU A 336 -8.50 -0.90 12.70
CA LEU A 336 -7.13 -1.08 12.18
C LEU A 336 -6.63 0.24 11.63
N VAL A 337 -5.41 0.64 11.96
CA VAL A 337 -4.84 1.89 11.45
C VAL A 337 -4.34 1.74 10.02
N ASP A 338 -4.24 2.86 9.30
CA ASP A 338 -3.40 2.94 8.09
C ASP A 338 -1.94 2.75 8.51
N ALA A 339 -1.50 1.49 8.54
CA ALA A 339 -0.19 1.04 9.00
C ALA A 339 0.88 1.30 7.93
N LEU A 340 1.11 2.58 7.62
CA LEU A 340 2.02 3.04 6.57
C LEU A 340 3.46 3.09 7.07
N TYR A 341 4.41 2.76 6.20
CA TYR A 341 5.83 2.81 6.50
C TYR A 341 6.63 3.09 5.21
N SER A 342 7.81 3.67 5.35
CA SER A 342 8.72 3.93 4.22
C SER A 342 10.18 3.79 4.62
N ALA A 343 11.07 3.68 3.63
CA ALA A 343 12.50 3.49 3.87
C ALA A 343 13.09 4.58 4.77
N SER A 344 12.84 5.85 4.44
CA SER A 344 13.28 6.96 5.28
C SER A 344 12.35 8.19 5.23
N SER A 345 12.17 8.86 6.38
CA SER A 345 11.41 10.09 6.55
C SER A 345 12.19 11.35 6.15
N GLY A 346 13.53 11.30 6.12
CA GLY A 346 14.37 12.49 5.94
C GLY A 346 14.48 13.33 7.21
N GLY A 347 14.32 12.73 8.38
CA GLY A 347 14.39 13.37 9.69
C GLY A 347 13.09 13.97 10.21
N VAL A 348 12.01 13.91 9.42
CA VAL A 348 10.67 14.33 9.84
C VAL A 348 9.62 13.53 9.09
N THR A 349 8.71 12.90 9.82
CA THR A 349 7.58 12.19 9.21
C THR A 349 6.55 13.17 8.66
N ALA A 350 5.75 12.69 7.71
CA ALA A 350 4.67 13.44 7.12
C ALA A 350 3.34 13.06 7.75
N SER A 351 2.41 14.02 7.81
CA SER A 351 1.00 13.71 8.07
C SER A 351 0.39 12.94 6.89
N PHE A 352 -0.73 12.25 7.09
CA PHE A 352 -1.44 11.61 5.96
C PHE A 352 -1.78 12.62 4.84
N ASN A 353 -2.30 13.79 5.22
CA ASN A 353 -2.76 14.81 4.29
C ASN A 353 -1.64 15.60 3.61
N ASP A 354 -0.40 15.49 4.12
CA ASP A 354 0.77 16.04 3.46
C ASP A 354 1.12 15.28 2.16
N VAL A 355 0.64 14.04 2.04
CA VAL A 355 0.99 13.15 0.92
C VAL A 355 -0.23 12.77 0.08
N TRP A 356 -1.37 12.51 0.72
CA TRP A 356 -2.56 12.02 0.03
C TRP A 356 -3.77 12.93 0.24
N GLN A 357 -4.80 12.71 -0.57
CA GLN A 357 -6.13 13.26 -0.33
C GLN A 357 -6.92 12.34 0.62
N GLY A 358 -7.99 12.87 1.22
CA GLY A 358 -8.87 12.13 2.13
C GLY A 358 -8.88 12.65 3.56
N ALA A 359 -9.67 12.00 4.40
CA ALA A 359 -9.84 12.40 5.80
C ALA A 359 -8.53 12.25 6.60
N GLU A 360 -8.36 13.11 7.61
CA GLU A 360 -7.20 13.04 8.50
C GLU A 360 -7.13 11.71 9.24
N ARG A 361 -5.90 11.30 9.57
CA ARG A 361 -5.61 10.16 10.42
C ARG A 361 -4.87 10.70 11.65
N PRO A 362 -5.52 10.84 12.81
CA PRO A 362 -4.91 11.46 13.99
C PRO A 362 -3.60 10.79 14.46
N TYR A 363 -3.46 9.50 14.17
CA TYR A 363 -2.26 8.71 14.46
C TYR A 363 -1.16 8.81 13.39
N LEU A 364 -1.42 9.41 12.21
CA LEU A 364 -0.43 9.70 11.17
C LEU A 364 -0.17 11.21 11.12
N ARG A 365 0.58 11.70 12.10
CA ARG A 365 0.98 13.10 12.21
C ARG A 365 2.50 13.23 12.07
N SER A 366 2.93 14.42 11.69
CA SER A 366 4.35 14.75 11.57
C SER A 366 5.05 14.77 12.92
N ILE A 367 6.15 14.03 13.02
CA ILE A 367 7.07 14.03 14.16
C ILE A 367 8.49 14.20 13.64
N VAL A 368 9.33 14.92 14.40
CA VAL A 368 10.77 14.95 14.12
C VAL A 368 11.33 13.58 14.47
N ASP A 369 11.95 12.92 13.49
CA ASP A 369 12.45 11.55 13.63
C ASP A 369 13.82 11.55 14.33
N SER A 370 13.79 11.82 15.63
CA SER A 370 14.96 11.96 16.49
C SER A 370 14.66 11.41 17.89
N PRO A 371 15.65 10.80 18.58
CA PRO A 371 15.50 10.42 19.98
C PRO A 371 15.51 11.64 20.93
N ASN A 372 15.97 12.80 20.45
CA ASN A 372 16.09 14.03 21.22
C ASN A 372 15.27 15.15 20.57
N ASN A 373 14.93 16.19 21.33
CA ASN A 373 14.27 17.36 20.75
C ASN A 373 15.30 18.28 20.08
N ILE A 374 15.53 18.09 18.78
CA ILE A 374 16.45 18.91 17.97
C ILE A 374 15.75 19.98 17.14
N TRP A 375 14.41 19.90 17.01
CA TRP A 375 13.60 20.84 16.25
C TRP A 375 12.16 20.87 16.77
N ASP A 376 11.59 22.06 16.91
CA ASP A 376 10.22 22.26 17.41
C ASP A 376 9.33 22.76 16.26
N LEU A 377 8.59 21.84 15.61
CA LEU A 377 7.70 22.15 14.47
C LEU A 377 6.62 23.19 14.82
N SER A 378 6.23 23.31 16.09
CA SER A 378 5.21 24.28 16.52
C SER A 378 5.73 25.72 16.53
N LYS A 379 7.04 25.90 16.68
CA LYS A 379 7.70 27.21 16.70
C LYS A 379 8.42 27.52 15.39
N GLN A 380 8.91 26.48 14.73
CA GLN A 380 9.74 26.57 13.53
C GLN A 380 9.12 25.69 12.44
N SER A 381 7.98 26.12 11.91
CA SER A 381 7.34 25.44 10.79
C SER A 381 8.31 25.30 9.62
N LEU A 382 8.34 24.11 9.02
CA LEU A 382 9.09 23.81 7.80
C LEU A 382 8.34 24.24 6.53
N SER A 383 7.15 24.84 6.66
CA SER A 383 6.50 25.56 5.56
C SER A 383 7.24 26.85 5.19
N ASP A 384 8.00 27.42 6.14
CA ASP A 384 8.86 28.58 5.89
C ASP A 384 10.18 28.13 5.24
N GLU A 385 10.55 28.78 4.13
CA GLU A 385 11.68 28.37 3.30
C GLU A 385 13.04 28.51 4.03
N ASN A 386 13.21 29.51 4.91
CA ASN A 386 14.45 29.70 5.67
C ASN A 386 14.60 28.61 6.73
N ASN A 387 13.51 28.31 7.45
CA ASN A 387 13.44 27.19 8.38
C ASN A 387 13.73 25.86 7.67
N PHE A 388 13.10 25.63 6.52
CA PHE A 388 13.30 24.41 5.72
C PHE A 388 14.77 24.24 5.32
N ARG A 389 15.39 25.27 4.75
CA ARG A 389 16.79 25.23 4.33
C ARG A 389 17.71 24.97 5.52
N ARG A 390 17.49 25.63 6.66
CA ARG A 390 18.26 25.36 7.88
C ARG A 390 18.08 23.93 8.35
N PHE A 391 16.85 23.40 8.38
CA PHE A 391 16.59 22.01 8.74
C PHE A 391 17.30 21.01 7.82
N MET A 392 17.37 21.29 6.51
CA MET A 392 18.12 20.47 5.54
C MET A 392 19.64 20.47 5.80
N THR A 393 20.20 21.52 6.42
CA THR A 393 21.63 21.54 6.82
C THR A 393 21.95 20.65 8.03
N LEU A 394 20.96 20.29 8.85
CA LEU A 394 21.17 19.42 10.00
C LEU A 394 21.42 17.98 9.51
N LYS A 395 22.61 17.46 9.85
CA LYS A 395 23.07 16.12 9.44
C LYS A 395 23.14 15.10 10.57
N THR A 396 23.02 15.55 11.82
CA THR A 396 23.18 14.70 13.01
C THR A 396 22.03 14.88 13.98
N GLY A 397 21.86 13.91 14.88
CA GLY A 397 20.82 13.87 15.90
C GLY A 397 19.52 13.22 15.44
N PHE A 398 19.43 12.72 14.21
CA PHE A 398 18.23 12.02 13.70
C PHE A 398 18.39 10.50 13.81
N ASN A 399 17.28 9.78 13.86
CA ASN A 399 17.31 8.31 13.85
C ASN A 399 17.85 7.73 12.52
N GLU A 400 17.86 8.53 11.46
CA GLU A 400 18.17 8.11 10.09
C GLU A 400 19.49 8.66 9.58
N GLU A 401 20.29 9.33 10.42
CA GLU A 401 21.45 10.13 9.99
C GLU A 401 22.54 9.35 9.22
N LYS A 402 22.55 8.02 9.33
CA LYS A 402 23.49 7.12 8.64
C LYS A 402 23.00 6.63 7.28
N GLU A 403 21.75 6.88 6.95
CA GLU A 403 21.13 6.43 5.71
C GLU A 403 21.57 7.31 4.53
N GLN A 404 21.92 6.71 3.39
CA GLN A 404 22.40 7.48 2.23
C GLN A 404 21.30 8.41 1.68
N THR A 405 20.05 7.96 1.77
CA THR A 405 18.89 8.73 1.34
C THR A 405 18.43 9.77 2.36
N PHE A 406 19.06 9.87 3.54
CA PHE A 406 18.69 10.84 4.57
C PHE A 406 18.80 12.30 4.07
N ARG A 407 19.82 12.60 3.26
CA ARG A 407 20.01 13.88 2.57
C ARG A 407 20.55 13.62 1.17
N TRP A 408 19.98 14.28 0.18
CA TRP A 408 20.37 14.12 -1.23
C TRP A 408 20.28 15.44 -1.99
N ARG A 409 21.02 15.50 -3.09
CA ARG A 409 21.03 16.64 -4.02
C ARG A 409 21.12 16.13 -5.44
N GLU A 410 20.04 16.31 -6.20
CA GLU A 410 19.92 15.77 -7.55
C GLU A 410 19.67 16.89 -8.57
N PRO A 411 20.64 17.22 -9.44
CA PRO A 411 20.49 18.22 -10.49
C PRO A 411 19.68 17.70 -11.69
N ALA A 412 18.83 18.54 -12.26
CA ALA A 412 18.13 18.27 -13.51
C ALA A 412 18.00 19.54 -14.37
N SER A 413 18.29 19.43 -15.66
CA SER A 413 18.05 20.50 -16.63
C SER A 413 16.56 20.68 -16.91
N LEU A 414 16.14 21.86 -17.36
CA LEU A 414 14.77 22.14 -17.81
C LEU A 414 14.33 21.17 -18.91
N THR A 415 15.24 20.78 -19.80
CA THR A 415 14.98 19.78 -20.84
C THR A 415 14.65 18.42 -20.25
N ALA A 416 15.43 17.95 -19.26
CA ALA A 416 15.17 16.68 -18.60
C ALA A 416 13.84 16.72 -17.84
N ILE A 417 13.59 17.78 -17.07
CA ILE A 417 12.32 18.04 -16.37
C ILE A 417 11.14 17.99 -17.35
N GLY A 418 11.24 18.70 -18.47
CA GLY A 418 10.22 18.71 -19.52
C GLY A 418 9.99 17.34 -20.15
N GLY A 419 11.04 16.52 -20.33
CA GLY A 419 10.90 15.15 -20.81
C GLY A 419 10.04 14.28 -19.89
N PHE A 420 10.34 14.28 -18.58
CA PHE A 420 9.58 13.49 -17.60
C PHE A 420 8.14 14.01 -17.42
N LEU A 421 7.97 15.34 -17.33
CA LEU A 421 6.64 15.94 -17.22
C LEU A 421 5.77 15.60 -18.43
N LYS A 422 6.33 15.64 -19.64
CA LYS A 422 5.62 15.25 -20.87
C LYS A 422 5.12 13.82 -20.80
N GLN A 423 5.99 12.87 -20.44
CA GLN A 423 5.60 11.46 -20.29
C GLN A 423 4.51 11.27 -19.23
N TYR A 424 4.63 11.98 -18.10
CA TYR A 424 3.63 11.98 -17.04
C TYR A 424 2.26 12.47 -17.53
N LEU A 425 2.23 13.60 -18.22
CA LEU A 425 0.99 14.20 -18.75
C LEU A 425 0.35 13.34 -19.85
N GLN A 426 1.17 12.76 -20.73
CA GLN A 426 0.70 11.82 -21.76
C GLN A 426 0.02 10.60 -21.13
N LYS A 427 0.61 10.02 -20.08
CA LYS A 427 0.00 8.90 -19.32
C LYS A 427 -1.32 9.30 -18.65
N LYS A 428 -1.51 10.57 -18.32
CA LYS A 428 -2.77 11.10 -17.77
C LYS A 428 -3.74 11.61 -18.83
N GLN A 429 -3.39 11.52 -20.12
CA GLN A 429 -4.13 12.13 -21.24
C GLN A 429 -4.45 13.61 -21.00
N HIS A 430 -3.52 14.34 -20.38
CA HIS A 430 -3.73 15.73 -20.00
C HIS A 430 -3.71 16.66 -21.23
N PRO A 431 -4.59 17.68 -21.34
CA PRO A 431 -4.65 18.56 -22.51
C PRO A 431 -3.34 19.29 -22.83
N LEU A 432 -2.54 19.58 -21.80
CA LEU A 432 -1.24 20.25 -21.94
C LEU A 432 -0.07 19.29 -22.21
N ALA A 433 -0.32 18.00 -22.49
CA ALA A 433 0.74 17.02 -22.71
C ALA A 433 1.69 17.33 -23.89
N ASN A 434 1.27 18.19 -24.83
CA ASN A 434 2.00 18.53 -26.05
C ASN A 434 2.81 19.84 -25.97
N PHE A 435 3.13 20.32 -24.77
CA PHE A 435 4.01 21.47 -24.59
C PHE A 435 5.40 21.21 -25.19
N LYS A 436 6.10 22.26 -25.62
CA LYS A 436 7.44 22.17 -26.23
C LYS A 436 8.54 22.45 -25.22
N THR A 437 8.35 23.44 -24.34
CA THR A 437 9.40 23.90 -23.42
C THR A 437 8.89 24.08 -22.00
N VAL A 438 9.77 23.84 -21.03
CA VAL A 438 9.59 24.26 -19.64
C VAL A 438 10.49 25.47 -19.42
N THR A 439 9.93 26.53 -18.85
CA THR A 439 10.66 27.79 -18.60
C THR A 439 10.98 27.99 -17.13
N GLN A 440 10.15 27.47 -16.23
CA GLN A 440 10.31 27.64 -14.78
C GLN A 440 9.64 26.51 -14.01
N VAL A 441 10.20 26.18 -12.86
CA VAL A 441 9.62 25.28 -11.87
C VAL A 441 9.64 25.95 -10.50
N GLU A 442 8.55 25.85 -9.76
CA GLU A 442 8.38 26.50 -8.46
C GLU A 442 7.70 25.57 -7.46
N VAL A 443 8.16 25.61 -6.21
CA VAL A 443 7.41 25.09 -5.07
C VAL A 443 6.45 26.18 -4.60
N VAL A 444 5.15 25.94 -4.77
CA VAL A 444 4.09 26.91 -4.44
C VAL A 444 3.66 26.76 -2.99
N GLU A 445 3.62 25.53 -2.48
CA GLU A 445 3.08 25.24 -1.17
C GLU A 445 3.84 24.09 -0.49
N ARG A 446 4.08 24.24 0.81
CA ARG A 446 4.72 23.24 1.67
C ARG A 446 3.87 23.01 2.92
N SER A 447 3.87 21.77 3.41
CA SER A 447 3.26 21.45 4.70
C SER A 447 4.09 22.03 5.85
N PRO A 448 3.53 22.12 7.07
CA PRO A 448 4.29 22.48 8.27
C PRO A 448 5.47 21.54 8.57
N ALA A 449 5.47 20.32 8.03
CA ALA A 449 6.56 19.36 8.08
C ALA A 449 7.46 19.36 6.83
N GLY A 450 7.25 20.33 5.94
CA GLY A 450 8.15 20.64 4.83
C GLY A 450 7.94 19.79 3.58
N ARG A 451 6.93 18.91 3.54
CA ARG A 451 6.56 18.20 2.30
C ARG A 451 6.02 19.20 1.29
N VAL A 452 6.49 19.14 0.05
CA VAL A 452 5.94 19.92 -1.04
C VAL A 452 4.52 19.43 -1.33
N LEU A 453 3.54 20.32 -1.16
CA LEU A 453 2.12 20.04 -1.37
C LEU A 453 1.70 20.42 -2.79
N LYS A 454 2.30 21.46 -3.35
CA LYS A 454 2.01 21.94 -4.70
C LYS A 454 3.26 22.47 -5.38
N MET A 455 3.46 22.02 -6.61
CA MET A 455 4.42 22.60 -7.54
C MET A 455 3.71 23.22 -8.73
N LYS A 456 4.32 24.26 -9.28
CA LYS A 456 3.91 24.87 -10.53
C LYS A 456 5.03 24.79 -11.54
N VAL A 457 4.69 24.32 -12.74
CA VAL A 457 5.61 24.25 -13.88
C VAL A 457 5.09 25.17 -14.97
N GLN A 458 5.90 26.15 -15.36
CA GLN A 458 5.59 27.04 -16.46
C GLN A 458 6.02 26.40 -17.77
N THR A 459 5.09 26.31 -18.72
CA THR A 459 5.32 25.79 -20.07
C THR A 459 4.90 26.81 -21.12
N ASP A 460 5.28 26.58 -22.38
CA ASP A 460 4.83 27.38 -23.52
C ASP A 460 3.31 27.28 -23.78
N LEU A 461 2.61 26.29 -23.21
CA LEU A 461 1.16 26.15 -23.29
C LEU A 461 0.43 26.63 -22.03
N GLY A 462 1.16 27.19 -21.05
CA GLY A 462 0.63 27.69 -19.79
C GLY A 462 1.14 26.94 -18.56
N PRO A 463 0.72 27.37 -17.36
CA PRO A 463 1.12 26.77 -16.09
C PRO A 463 0.46 25.40 -15.91
N ILE A 464 1.21 24.50 -15.26
CA ILE A 464 0.74 23.16 -14.86
C ILE A 464 1.00 23.03 -13.36
N ASP A 465 -0.08 22.83 -12.60
CA ASP A 465 0.00 22.53 -11.18
C ASP A 465 0.09 21.01 -10.97
N ILE A 466 0.95 20.60 -10.02
CA ILE A 466 1.17 19.20 -9.66
C ILE A 466 1.13 19.10 -8.13
N ASP A 467 0.22 18.27 -7.63
CA ASP A 467 -0.08 18.20 -6.20
C ASP A 467 0.49 16.94 -5.54
N LYS A 468 1.02 17.11 -4.33
CA LYS A 468 1.36 16.05 -3.37
C LYS A 468 2.11 14.86 -3.98
N ASP A 469 1.62 13.63 -3.81
CA ASP A 469 2.30 12.40 -4.24
C ASP A 469 2.50 12.31 -5.76
N GLU A 470 1.71 13.02 -6.58
CA GLU A 470 1.90 13.11 -8.03
C GLU A 470 3.25 13.73 -8.42
N ILE A 471 3.82 14.59 -7.58
CA ILE A 471 5.12 15.25 -7.79
C ILE A 471 6.22 14.22 -8.07
N ARG A 472 6.24 13.10 -7.34
CA ARG A 472 7.26 12.05 -7.49
C ARG A 472 7.19 11.31 -8.83
N ASN A 473 6.07 11.40 -9.55
CA ASN A 473 5.90 10.78 -10.87
C ASN A 473 5.98 11.81 -12.01
N ALA A 474 5.78 13.09 -11.73
CA ALA A 474 5.89 14.15 -12.72
C ALA A 474 7.35 14.54 -13.01
N PHE A 475 8.25 14.25 -12.07
CA PHE A 475 9.67 14.52 -12.17
C PHE A 475 10.47 13.24 -11.90
N TYR A 476 11.68 13.15 -12.45
CA TYR A 476 12.61 12.06 -12.16
C TYR A 476 13.33 12.18 -10.81
N PRO A 477 13.88 13.36 -10.42
CA PRO A 477 14.74 13.44 -9.24
C PRO A 477 14.11 13.17 -7.87
N PRO A 478 12.90 13.64 -7.51
CA PRO A 478 12.49 13.60 -6.12
C PRO A 478 12.08 12.19 -5.68
N ILE A 479 12.97 11.50 -4.97
CA ILE A 479 12.69 10.21 -4.33
C ILE A 479 11.80 10.34 -3.08
N SER A 480 11.60 11.56 -2.58
CA SER A 480 10.61 11.98 -1.57
C SER A 480 10.03 13.35 -1.94
N THR A 481 8.95 13.79 -1.29
CA THR A 481 8.43 15.16 -1.44
C THR A 481 9.03 16.15 -0.43
N LEU A 482 10.06 15.77 0.32
CA LEU A 482 10.77 16.64 1.27
C LEU A 482 12.00 17.26 0.58
N PHE A 483 11.82 18.33 -0.19
CA PHE A 483 12.92 18.99 -0.89
C PHE A 483 12.65 20.45 -1.22
N TYR A 484 13.71 21.24 -1.45
CA TYR A 484 13.65 22.56 -2.06
C TYR A 484 14.38 22.59 -3.40
N LEU A 485 14.18 23.66 -4.17
CA LEU A 485 14.83 23.86 -5.46
C LEU A 485 15.97 24.88 -5.34
N GLU A 486 17.12 24.55 -5.92
CA GLU A 486 18.22 25.49 -6.19
C GLU A 486 18.30 25.74 -7.69
N PRO A 487 18.14 26.98 -8.17
CA PRO A 487 18.30 27.26 -9.58
C PRO A 487 19.75 27.02 -10.02
N ILE A 488 19.91 26.39 -11.18
CA ILE A 488 21.19 26.16 -11.85
C ILE A 488 21.21 27.04 -13.09
N TYR A 489 22.21 27.92 -13.20
CA TYR A 489 22.36 28.84 -14.32
C TYR A 489 23.53 28.44 -15.21
N ASN A 490 23.41 28.72 -16.51
CA ASN A 490 24.52 28.71 -17.45
C ASN A 490 25.46 29.90 -17.21
N PRO A 491 26.67 29.91 -17.80
CA PRO A 491 27.61 31.04 -17.68
C PRO A 491 27.03 32.40 -18.13
N ASP A 492 26.09 32.38 -19.07
CA ASP A 492 25.37 33.56 -19.56
C ASP A 492 24.20 34.01 -18.65
N LYS A 493 24.08 33.41 -17.46
CA LYS A 493 23.01 33.64 -16.47
C LYS A 493 21.61 33.21 -16.93
N THR A 494 21.48 32.47 -18.02
CA THR A 494 20.20 31.83 -18.38
C THR A 494 19.93 30.63 -17.47
N LEU A 495 18.67 30.41 -17.10
CA LEU A 495 18.27 29.28 -16.26
C LEU A 495 18.44 27.97 -17.06
N ASN A 496 19.31 27.08 -16.57
CA ASN A 496 19.56 25.77 -17.15
C ASN A 496 18.64 24.70 -16.53
N GLY A 497 18.38 24.80 -15.24
CA GLY A 497 17.61 23.81 -14.51
C GLY A 497 17.57 24.06 -13.01
N TYR A 498 17.31 22.99 -12.25
CA TYR A 498 17.25 23.05 -10.80
C TYR A 498 17.97 21.85 -10.19
N ALA A 499 18.63 22.05 -9.04
CA ALA A 499 18.93 20.96 -8.14
C ALA A 499 17.79 20.78 -7.14
N PHE A 500 17.29 19.56 -7.05
CA PHE A 500 16.38 19.13 -6.01
C PHE A 500 17.22 18.78 -4.79
N VAL A 501 17.10 19.53 -3.71
CA VAL A 501 17.85 19.31 -2.46
C VAL A 501 16.87 18.90 -1.37
N GLY A 502 17.01 17.68 -0.88
CA GLY A 502 16.01 17.08 -0.01
C GLY A 502 16.54 15.99 0.89
N GLY A 503 15.60 15.23 1.46
CA GLY A 503 15.91 14.11 2.33
C GLY A 503 14.82 13.05 2.36
N GLY A 504 15.18 11.86 2.82
CA GLY A 504 14.29 10.71 2.92
C GLY A 504 14.06 9.99 1.60
N PHE A 505 13.41 8.83 1.70
CA PHE A 505 13.05 7.99 0.56
C PHE A 505 11.69 7.32 0.80
N GLY A 506 10.72 7.67 -0.05
CA GLY A 506 9.33 7.24 0.09
C GLY A 506 8.39 8.38 0.49
N HIS A 507 7.22 8.03 1.00
CA HIS A 507 6.21 9.01 1.40
C HIS A 507 6.54 9.67 2.75
N GLY A 508 7.23 8.96 3.66
CA GLY A 508 7.58 9.46 4.99
C GLY A 508 6.42 9.52 5.98
N VAL A 509 5.26 8.98 5.63
CA VAL A 509 4.09 8.86 6.51
C VAL A 509 4.18 7.58 7.33
N GLY A 510 3.94 7.67 8.63
CA GLY A 510 4.00 6.54 9.56
C GLY A 510 5.44 6.21 9.95
N MET A 511 5.78 4.93 9.99
CA MET A 511 7.09 4.47 10.48
C MET A 511 8.20 4.64 9.43
N SER A 512 9.30 5.28 9.84
CA SER A 512 10.56 5.11 9.13
C SER A 512 11.17 3.74 9.45
N GLN A 513 11.46 2.95 8.41
CA GLN A 513 12.16 1.68 8.57
C GLN A 513 13.56 1.92 9.14
N THR A 514 14.36 2.77 8.50
CA THR A 514 15.72 3.08 8.96
C THR A 514 15.73 3.76 10.32
N GLY A 515 14.79 4.67 10.58
CA GLY A 515 14.66 5.33 11.87
C GLY A 515 14.33 4.34 12.99
N SER A 516 13.50 3.34 12.71
CA SER A 516 13.19 2.27 13.68
C SER A 516 14.43 1.44 14.07
N TYR A 517 15.46 1.35 13.21
CA TYR A 517 16.70 0.63 13.52
C TYR A 517 17.46 1.32 14.64
N ASN A 518 17.60 2.65 14.55
CA ASN A 518 18.28 3.40 15.59
C ASN A 518 17.53 3.32 16.93
N LEU A 519 16.20 3.48 16.93
CA LEU A 519 15.40 3.32 18.14
C LEU A 519 15.56 1.93 18.77
N ALA A 520 15.54 0.87 17.95
CA ALA A 520 15.79 -0.49 18.42
C ALA A 520 17.21 -0.65 19.00
N ASN A 521 18.22 -0.07 18.36
CA ASN A 521 19.61 -0.09 18.85
C ASN A 521 19.79 0.72 20.14
N LEU A 522 18.94 1.72 20.39
CA LEU A 522 18.83 2.44 21.67
C LEU A 522 18.08 1.65 22.74
N GLY A 523 17.65 0.41 22.45
CA GLY A 523 17.00 -0.48 23.40
C GLY A 523 15.48 -0.39 23.44
N TRP A 524 14.86 0.35 22.51
CA TRP A 524 13.39 0.44 22.44
C TRP A 524 12.79 -0.89 21.98
N ASN A 525 11.70 -1.32 22.61
CA ASN A 525 10.92 -2.46 22.16
C ASN A 525 9.95 -2.08 21.03
N GLY A 526 9.38 -3.09 20.36
CA GLY A 526 8.48 -2.87 19.22
C GLY A 526 7.28 -1.98 19.54
N SER A 527 6.67 -2.12 20.71
CA SER A 527 5.52 -1.28 21.12
C SER A 527 5.93 0.18 21.34
N GLN A 528 7.11 0.44 21.88
CA GLN A 528 7.64 1.81 22.03
C GLN A 528 7.92 2.45 20.66
N ILE A 529 8.49 1.69 19.73
CA ILE A 529 8.72 2.13 18.34
C ILE A 529 7.38 2.48 17.67
N LEU A 530 6.37 1.60 17.78
CA LEU A 530 5.04 1.87 17.23
C LEU A 530 4.39 3.08 17.89
N GLY A 531 4.50 3.23 19.21
CA GLY A 531 3.96 4.38 19.94
C GLY A 531 4.60 5.71 19.55
N PHE A 532 5.87 5.71 19.13
CA PHE A 532 6.56 6.88 18.59
C PHE A 532 5.97 7.30 17.24
N TYR A 533 5.92 6.39 16.28
CA TYR A 533 5.47 6.69 14.91
C TYR A 533 3.95 6.79 14.74
N PHE A 534 3.18 6.14 15.61
CA PHE A 534 1.72 6.09 15.57
C PHE A 534 1.13 6.49 16.93
N PRO A 535 1.27 7.76 17.34
CA PRO A 535 0.82 8.21 18.64
C PRO A 535 -0.69 8.01 18.84
N GLY A 536 -1.08 7.57 20.04
CA GLY A 536 -2.46 7.32 20.42
C GLY A 536 -3.04 5.98 19.92
N THR A 537 -2.24 5.16 19.23
CA THR A 537 -2.64 3.80 18.82
C THR A 537 -2.37 2.77 19.90
N GLN A 538 -2.97 1.60 19.75
CA GLN A 538 -2.82 0.46 20.66
C GLN A 538 -2.55 -0.82 19.89
N VAL A 539 -1.58 -1.60 20.37
CA VAL A 539 -1.36 -2.97 19.91
C VAL A 539 -2.36 -3.86 20.64
N VAL A 540 -3.24 -4.51 19.89
CA VAL A 540 -4.29 -5.39 20.43
C VAL A 540 -4.31 -6.71 19.68
N PRO A 541 -4.77 -7.81 20.32
CA PRO A 541 -5.10 -9.04 19.60
C PRO A 541 -6.24 -8.78 18.60
N LEU A 542 -6.11 -9.34 17.40
CA LEU A 542 -7.17 -9.38 16.42
C LEU A 542 -8.34 -10.19 16.97
N SER A 543 -9.54 -9.60 16.91
CA SER A 543 -10.79 -10.20 17.37
C SER A 543 -11.95 -9.66 16.53
N ASP A 544 -13.14 -10.26 16.67
CA ASP A 544 -14.35 -9.84 15.95
C ASP A 544 -14.80 -8.40 16.26
N ASN A 545 -14.29 -7.81 17.35
CA ASN A 545 -14.57 -6.42 17.73
C ASN A 545 -13.68 -5.40 17.00
N VAL A 546 -12.65 -5.85 16.28
CA VAL A 546 -11.74 -4.96 15.53
C VAL A 546 -12.34 -4.68 14.16
N THR A 547 -12.61 -3.40 13.89
CA THR A 547 -13.07 -2.95 12.58
C THR A 547 -11.88 -2.87 11.61
N PHE A 548 -11.97 -3.52 10.45
CA PHE A 548 -10.85 -3.52 9.50
C PHE A 548 -10.75 -2.17 8.76
N TRP A 549 -11.88 -1.66 8.26
CA TRP A 549 -12.05 -0.31 7.75
C TRP A 549 -13.52 0.11 7.88
N ARG A 550 -13.81 1.40 7.75
CA ARG A 550 -15.16 1.94 7.61
C ARG A 550 -15.28 2.48 6.19
N GLU A 551 -16.40 2.21 5.53
CA GLU A 551 -16.70 2.73 4.19
C GLU A 551 -16.92 4.24 4.19
#